data_AF-A0A7X7S8X7-F1
#
_entry.id   AF-A0A7X7S8X7-F1
#
_cell.length_a   1.000
_cell.length_b   1.000
_cell.length_c   1.000
_cell.angle_alpha   90.00
_cell.angle_beta   90.00
_cell.angle_gamma   90.00
#
_symmetry.space_group_name_H-M   'P 1'
#
loop_
_entity.id
_entity.type
_entity.pdbx_description
1 polymer ?
#
loop_
_entity_poly.entity_id
_entity_poly.type
_entity_poly.pdbx_seq_one_letter_code
_entity_poly.pdbx_strand_id
1 'polypeptide(L)'
;MQTKITKIFKIVIVLLLVFTLFACEKDPNNSVDPDPPNGEKDTIRPLIMVNADAQTIRVKQNQILDLKDTLIAAGIKAMDNVDGIITNKIEINVNDFDISKPGEYIIDVFVFDSSNNKSEVKFITVIVEEYYGLIMEYPIFTGEIPDEVKTVDKQLLFGGAFYFKTISTKDKWVGIEGVITLPEFEIKRYATSYNTELNVDPNCKNLDNPSIYMGGQAAYHSDVGLSLSQVLLGNGTISKGSYAYRPFWRYITSISETNKDIGPVDINNHRRYGVSATNANETNMIANWYYKDTEYYYLPGDKIRMIVYSPKPDYLQLQIEVLEKSTLESSVRIREENNWKDPANFISPIFISAGHGTNMKVEFKRVNAIDQSGNEGKTAIMTGSNVKIAVWESVYLHRNINGTKYRVAFTEERSDTLGAPEDKYFTYTIIDPNTGGVSITIHPNKENE
;
A
#
# COMPACT_ATOMS: atom_id res chain seq x y z
N MET A 1 12.01 -64.07 -1.67
CA MET A 1 13.06 -63.55 -2.58
C MET A 1 13.31 -62.10 -2.17
N GLN A 2 14.53 -61.79 -1.73
CA GLN A 2 14.96 -60.49 -1.20
C GLN A 2 14.71 -59.34 -2.19
N THR A 3 14.35 -58.15 -1.69
CA THR A 3 15.03 -56.91 -2.10
C THR A 3 14.86 -55.82 -1.05
N LYS A 4 15.86 -54.94 -1.00
CA LYS A 4 16.37 -54.24 0.19
C LYS A 4 15.65 -52.92 0.49
N ILE A 5 15.57 -52.64 1.79
CA ILE A 5 15.25 -51.35 2.40
C ILE A 5 16.47 -50.44 2.29
N THR A 6 16.29 -49.19 1.85
CA THR A 6 17.30 -48.13 1.96
C THR A 6 16.77 -47.06 2.92
N LYS A 7 17.39 -46.98 4.11
CA LYS A 7 17.11 -45.95 5.13
C LYS A 7 17.94 -44.70 4.82
N ILE A 8 17.28 -43.55 4.78
CA ILE A 8 17.90 -42.22 4.74
C ILE A 8 18.34 -41.83 6.16
N PHE A 9 19.61 -41.46 6.30
CA PHE A 9 20.23 -40.95 7.52
C PHE A 9 19.68 -39.57 7.87
N LYS A 10 19.13 -39.41 9.09
CA LYS A 10 18.99 -38.12 9.75
C LYS A 10 20.21 -37.91 10.62
N ILE A 11 21.05 -36.94 10.28
CA ILE A 11 22.12 -36.46 11.15
C ILE A 11 21.50 -35.42 12.08
N VAL A 12 21.37 -35.79 13.36
CA VAL A 12 21.09 -34.86 14.47
C VAL A 12 22.42 -34.75 15.22
N ILE A 13 23.08 -33.59 15.13
CA ILE A 13 24.25 -33.28 15.96
C ILE A 13 23.71 -32.69 17.26
N VAL A 14 23.71 -33.51 18.31
CA VAL A 14 23.54 -33.07 19.70
C VAL A 14 24.94 -32.73 20.21
N LEU A 15 25.22 -31.45 20.45
CA LEU A 15 26.44 -31.02 21.13
C LEU A 15 26.21 -31.12 22.64
N LEU A 16 26.76 -32.16 23.26
CA LEU A 16 26.68 -32.41 24.71
C LEU A 16 27.87 -31.70 25.38
N LEU A 17 27.61 -30.61 26.09
CA LEU A 17 28.59 -29.90 26.91
C LEU A 17 28.79 -30.66 28.23
N VAL A 18 29.91 -31.38 28.32
CA VAL A 18 30.36 -32.04 29.56
C VAL A 18 31.14 -31.02 30.38
N PHE A 19 30.56 -30.56 31.49
CA PHE A 19 31.29 -29.85 32.55
C PHE A 19 31.99 -30.88 33.43
N THR A 20 33.31 -31.05 33.27
CA THR A 20 34.13 -31.72 34.30
C THR A 20 34.64 -30.67 35.28
N LEU A 21 34.04 -30.62 36.47
CA LEU A 21 34.62 -29.97 37.64
C LEU A 21 35.80 -30.85 38.13
N PHE A 22 37.02 -30.37 37.94
CA PHE A 22 38.17 -30.83 38.73
C PHE A 22 38.21 -30.01 40.03
N ALA A 23 37.76 -30.61 41.13
CA ALA A 23 38.13 -30.14 42.45
C ALA A 23 39.55 -30.64 42.75
N CYS A 24 40.51 -29.72 42.78
CA CYS A 24 41.88 -30.02 43.20
C CYS A 24 41.98 -29.87 44.72
N GLU A 25 42.43 -30.94 45.38
CA GLU A 25 42.68 -31.03 46.82
C GLU A 25 43.91 -30.19 47.18
N LYS A 26 43.80 -29.33 48.20
CA LYS A 26 44.80 -28.31 48.56
C LYS A 26 45.81 -28.91 49.55
N ASP A 27 47.03 -29.17 49.10
CA ASP A 27 48.16 -29.58 49.94
C ASP A 27 48.80 -28.33 50.61
N PRO A 28 49.04 -28.26 51.94
CA PRO A 28 49.34 -26.98 52.62
C PRO A 28 50.79 -26.49 52.60
N ASN A 29 51.74 -27.17 51.96
CA ASN A 29 53.17 -26.84 52.10
C ASN A 29 53.94 -26.83 50.77
N ASN A 30 53.74 -25.78 49.95
CA ASN A 30 54.80 -25.22 49.10
C ASN A 30 54.36 -23.86 48.54
N SER A 31 54.79 -22.77 49.19
CA SER A 31 54.58 -21.40 48.72
C SER A 31 55.69 -21.03 47.74
N VAL A 32 55.52 -21.39 46.48
CA VAL A 32 56.02 -20.59 45.36
C VAL A 32 54.85 -20.49 44.40
N ASP A 33 54.16 -19.36 44.48
CA ASP A 33 53.13 -18.97 43.51
C ASP A 33 53.82 -18.89 42.15
N PRO A 34 53.48 -19.71 41.14
CA PRO A 34 53.94 -19.43 39.80
C PRO A 34 53.34 -18.09 39.41
N ASP A 35 54.18 -17.16 38.94
CA ASP A 35 53.69 -15.94 38.28
C ASP A 35 52.55 -16.33 37.32
N PRO A 36 51.44 -15.55 37.28
CA PRO A 36 50.34 -15.85 36.38
C PRO A 36 50.92 -15.99 34.97
N PRO A 37 50.45 -16.98 34.18
CA PRO A 37 50.98 -17.19 32.84
C PRO A 37 50.89 -15.85 32.12
N ASN A 38 52.04 -15.36 31.70
CA ASN A 38 52.24 -14.12 30.97
C ASN A 38 51.04 -13.93 30.03
N GLY A 39 50.17 -12.97 30.34
CA GLY A 39 48.87 -12.83 29.67
C GLY A 39 49.11 -12.67 28.18
N GLU A 40 48.95 -13.75 27.43
CA GLU A 40 49.14 -13.72 25.99
C GLU A 40 48.13 -12.71 25.45
N LYS A 41 48.64 -11.62 24.89
CA LYS A 41 47.82 -10.59 24.28
C LYS A 41 47.00 -11.27 23.19
N ASP A 42 45.68 -11.10 23.23
CA ASP A 42 44.83 -11.66 22.19
C ASP A 42 45.22 -11.07 20.83
N THR A 43 45.45 -11.95 19.86
CA THR A 43 45.83 -11.59 18.48
C THR A 43 44.81 -12.09 17.46
N ILE A 44 43.75 -12.78 17.91
CA ILE A 44 42.73 -13.30 17.01
C ILE A 44 41.74 -12.16 16.72
N ARG A 45 41.39 -12.02 15.44
CA ARG A 45 40.44 -10.99 15.01
C ARG A 45 39.00 -11.43 15.31
N PRO A 46 38.10 -10.48 15.63
CA PRO A 46 36.69 -10.77 15.73
C PRO A 46 36.06 -11.27 14.41
N LEU A 47 34.99 -12.04 14.54
CA LEU A 47 34.17 -12.52 13.44
C LEU A 47 32.83 -11.77 13.40
N ILE A 48 32.51 -11.24 12.21
CA ILE A 48 31.17 -10.71 11.89
C ILE A 48 30.38 -11.75 11.09
N MET A 49 29.19 -12.08 11.59
CA MET A 49 28.21 -12.92 10.92
C MET A 49 27.10 -12.04 10.35
N VAL A 50 26.81 -12.19 9.05
CA VAL A 50 25.76 -11.47 8.33
C VAL A 50 24.75 -12.50 7.85
N ASN A 51 23.51 -12.41 8.33
CA ASN A 51 22.41 -13.21 7.80
C ASN A 51 22.14 -12.82 6.34
N ALA A 52 21.65 -13.74 5.51
CA ALA A 52 21.37 -13.45 4.10
C ALA A 52 20.45 -12.22 3.92
N ASP A 53 19.43 -12.08 4.78
CA ASP A 53 18.50 -10.95 4.75
C ASP A 53 19.11 -9.63 5.24
N ALA A 54 20.25 -9.68 5.95
CA ALA A 54 20.99 -8.50 6.40
C ALA A 54 21.98 -8.00 5.36
N GLN A 55 22.20 -8.74 4.27
CA GLN A 55 23.12 -8.35 3.20
C GLN A 55 22.60 -7.14 2.41
N THR A 56 21.28 -6.97 2.36
CA THR A 56 20.59 -5.84 1.73
C THR A 56 19.53 -5.29 2.66
N ILE A 57 19.62 -4.01 3.03
CA ILE A 57 18.65 -3.31 3.87
C ILE A 57 17.91 -2.28 3.02
N ARG A 58 16.59 -2.25 3.12
CA ARG A 58 15.74 -1.24 2.47
C ARG A 58 15.24 -0.23 3.50
N VAL A 59 15.38 1.05 3.19
CA VAL A 59 15.03 2.18 4.07
C VAL A 59 14.23 3.20 3.29
N LYS A 60 13.24 3.85 3.91
CA LYS A 60 12.52 4.94 3.26
C LYS A 60 13.35 6.22 3.29
N GLN A 61 13.30 7.00 2.22
CA GLN A 61 13.96 8.31 2.19
C GLN A 61 13.50 9.16 3.38
N ASN A 62 14.43 9.90 3.98
CA ASN A 62 14.20 10.80 5.13
C ASN A 62 13.61 10.13 6.39
N GLN A 63 13.59 8.80 6.49
CA GLN A 63 13.16 8.15 7.74
C GLN A 63 14.18 8.43 8.85
N ILE A 64 13.72 8.54 10.10
CA ILE A 64 14.63 8.57 11.25
C ILE A 64 15.27 7.17 11.36
N LEU A 65 16.60 7.10 11.28
CA LEU A 65 17.33 5.83 11.17
C LEU A 65 18.55 5.82 12.08
N ASP A 66 18.63 4.81 12.94
CA ASP A 66 19.89 4.34 13.52
C ASP A 66 20.39 3.14 12.71
N LEU A 67 21.45 3.33 11.92
CA LEU A 67 21.97 2.29 11.03
C LEU A 67 22.48 1.07 11.82
N LYS A 68 23.10 1.29 12.98
CA LYS A 68 23.68 0.20 13.77
C LYS A 68 22.59 -0.68 14.35
N ASP A 69 21.60 -0.08 14.98
CA ASP A 69 20.48 -0.83 15.53
C ASP A 69 19.69 -1.55 14.41
N THR A 70 19.55 -0.90 13.25
CA THR A 70 18.89 -1.51 12.08
C THR A 70 19.65 -2.74 11.57
N LEU A 71 20.97 -2.66 11.43
CA LEU A 71 21.82 -3.78 11.02
C LEU A 71 21.78 -4.93 12.03
N ILE A 72 21.84 -4.63 13.32
CA ILE A 72 21.77 -5.64 14.39
C ILE A 72 20.39 -6.33 14.38
N ALA A 73 19.32 -5.55 14.22
CA ALA A 73 17.95 -6.08 14.13
C ALA A 73 17.75 -6.93 12.86
N ALA A 74 18.38 -6.58 11.75
CA ALA A 74 18.42 -7.40 10.53
C ALA A 74 19.21 -8.71 10.71
N GLY A 75 20.02 -8.81 11.77
CA GLY A 75 20.69 -10.04 12.17
C GLY A 75 22.21 -10.01 11.99
N ILE A 76 22.84 -8.84 11.85
CA ILE A 76 24.29 -8.72 11.95
C ILE A 76 24.73 -8.96 13.40
N LYS A 77 25.70 -9.85 13.58
CA LYS A 77 26.27 -10.20 14.89
C LYS A 77 27.78 -10.19 14.84
N ALA A 78 28.42 -9.88 15.97
CA ALA A 78 29.86 -9.94 16.11
C ALA A 78 30.28 -10.72 17.36
N MET A 79 31.27 -11.59 17.22
CA MET A 79 31.83 -12.40 18.29
C MET A 79 33.35 -12.49 18.20
N ASP A 80 33.97 -12.72 19.34
CA ASP A 80 35.40 -12.88 19.52
C ASP A 80 35.69 -13.99 20.54
N ASN A 81 36.88 -14.60 20.48
CA ASN A 81 37.27 -15.72 21.35
C ASN A 81 37.52 -15.31 22.81
N VAL A 82 37.98 -14.08 23.09
CA VAL A 82 38.21 -13.60 24.45
C VAL A 82 37.07 -12.70 24.92
N ASP A 83 36.64 -11.75 24.08
CA ASP A 83 35.60 -10.78 24.47
C ASP A 83 34.17 -11.36 24.43
N GLY A 84 33.97 -12.53 23.80
CA GLY A 84 32.66 -13.12 23.62
C GLY A 84 31.79 -12.35 22.62
N ILE A 85 30.56 -11.98 23.01
CA ILE A 85 29.63 -11.28 22.11
C ILE A 85 29.89 -9.77 22.16
N ILE A 86 30.33 -9.22 21.03
CA ILE A 86 30.66 -7.80 20.88
C ILE A 86 29.82 -7.09 19.81
N THR A 87 28.64 -7.63 19.48
CA THR A 87 27.70 -7.06 18.49
C THR A 87 27.40 -5.57 18.73
N ASN A 88 27.27 -5.15 20.00
CA ASN A 88 27.05 -3.75 20.35
C ASN A 88 28.26 -2.84 20.16
N LYS A 89 29.45 -3.39 19.85
CA LYS A 89 30.67 -2.64 19.50
C LYS A 89 30.84 -2.45 17.99
N ILE A 90 29.91 -2.92 17.16
CA ILE A 90 29.97 -2.72 15.70
C ILE A 90 30.12 -1.22 15.38
N GLU A 91 31.02 -0.94 14.43
CA GLU A 91 31.28 0.35 13.84
C GLU A 91 30.92 0.31 12.34
N ILE A 92 30.51 1.47 11.82
CA ILE A 92 30.01 1.62 10.45
C ILE A 92 30.74 2.79 9.81
N ASN A 93 31.35 2.54 8.65
CA ASN A 93 31.73 3.60 7.74
C ASN A 93 30.61 3.76 6.71
N VAL A 94 29.95 4.92 6.72
CA VAL A 94 28.79 5.22 5.88
C VAL A 94 29.15 5.54 4.44
N ASN A 95 30.43 5.76 4.12
CA ASN A 95 30.88 6.14 2.78
C ASN A 95 30.07 7.35 2.23
N ASP A 96 29.34 7.15 1.13
CA ASP A 96 28.50 8.14 0.46
C ASP A 96 27.00 7.98 0.76
N PHE A 97 26.63 7.13 1.72
CA PHE A 97 25.24 6.91 2.13
C PHE A 97 24.54 8.21 2.51
N ASP A 98 23.43 8.49 1.81
CA ASP A 98 22.61 9.65 2.02
C ASP A 98 21.13 9.25 2.03
N ILE A 99 20.53 9.19 3.23
CA ILE A 99 19.13 8.80 3.40
C ILE A 99 18.13 9.77 2.76
N SER A 100 18.56 10.97 2.38
CA SER A 100 17.70 11.93 1.67
C SER A 100 17.62 11.68 0.17
N LYS A 101 18.47 10.79 -0.36
CA LYS A 101 18.56 10.49 -1.79
C LYS A 101 18.21 9.03 -2.05
N PRO A 102 17.13 8.75 -2.80
CA PRO A 102 16.85 7.40 -3.26
C PRO A 102 18.02 6.82 -4.09
N GLY A 103 18.39 5.57 -3.83
CA GLY A 103 19.54 4.96 -4.47
C GLY A 103 20.03 3.71 -3.76
N GLU A 104 21.02 3.05 -4.35
CA GLU A 104 21.74 1.93 -3.76
C GLU A 104 23.10 2.43 -3.23
N TYR A 105 23.40 2.10 -1.99
CA TYR A 105 24.61 2.51 -1.27
C TYR A 105 25.31 1.29 -0.70
N ILE A 106 26.63 1.37 -0.53
CA ILE A 106 27.42 0.33 0.12
C ILE A 106 28.10 0.92 1.36
N ILE A 107 27.79 0.35 2.52
CA ILE A 107 28.41 0.72 3.79
C ILE A 107 29.38 -0.38 4.24
N ASP A 108 30.40 0.04 4.99
CA ASP A 108 31.37 -0.90 5.56
C ASP A 108 31.04 -1.14 7.03
N VAL A 109 30.99 -2.40 7.41
CA VAL A 109 30.74 -2.85 8.79
C VAL A 109 31.97 -3.56 9.31
N PHE A 110 32.48 -3.13 10.46
CA PHE A 110 33.63 -3.74 11.13
C PHE A 110 33.50 -3.61 12.66
N VAL A 111 34.36 -4.31 13.39
CA VAL A 111 34.40 -4.25 14.86
C VAL A 111 35.83 -4.42 15.35
N PHE A 112 36.14 -3.81 16.48
CA PHE A 112 37.38 -4.04 17.24
C PHE A 112 37.08 -4.79 18.54
N ASP A 113 37.96 -5.73 18.90
CA ASP A 113 37.98 -6.30 20.25
C ASP A 113 38.67 -5.36 21.26
N SER A 114 38.72 -5.77 22.52
CA SER A 114 39.42 -5.07 23.61
C SER A 114 40.94 -5.03 23.45
N SER A 115 41.52 -5.93 22.65
CA SER A 115 42.95 -5.99 22.32
C SER A 115 43.33 -5.20 21.06
N ASN A 116 42.35 -4.51 20.46
CA ASN A 116 42.45 -3.68 19.26
C ASN A 116 42.73 -4.47 17.96
N ASN A 117 42.38 -5.77 17.89
CA ASN A 117 42.35 -6.49 16.63
C ASN A 117 41.09 -6.12 15.85
N LYS A 118 41.25 -5.83 14.56
CA LYS A 118 40.15 -5.43 13.67
C LYS A 118 39.58 -6.65 12.94
N SER A 119 38.26 -6.77 12.88
CA SER A 119 37.59 -7.77 12.05
C SER A 119 37.87 -7.56 10.55
N GLU A 120 37.56 -8.57 9.73
CA GLU A 120 37.34 -8.30 8.30
C GLU A 120 36.18 -7.32 8.11
N VAL A 121 36.29 -6.47 7.09
CA VAL A 121 35.22 -5.56 6.70
C VAL A 121 34.13 -6.36 5.96
N LYS A 122 32.87 -6.15 6.34
CA LYS A 122 31.70 -6.64 5.61
C LYS A 122 31.03 -5.48 4.89
N PHE A 123 30.72 -5.67 3.61
CA PHE A 123 30.00 -4.71 2.79
C PHE A 123 28.51 -5.02 2.86
N ILE A 124 27.70 -4.03 3.20
CA ILE A 124 26.24 -4.16 3.27
C ILE A 124 25.62 -3.18 2.28
N THR A 125 24.68 -3.67 1.48
CA THR A 125 23.93 -2.83 0.54
C THR A 125 22.77 -2.17 1.27
N VAL A 126 22.66 -0.85 1.19
CA VAL A 126 21.51 -0.09 1.70
C VAL A 126 20.78 0.54 0.52
N ILE A 127 19.51 0.19 0.33
CA ILE A 127 18.65 0.74 -0.71
C ILE A 127 17.73 1.78 -0.06
N VAL A 128 17.90 3.05 -0.42
CA VAL A 128 17.00 4.13 -0.04
C VAL A 128 15.86 4.19 -1.04
N GLU A 129 14.64 3.95 -0.57
CA GLU A 129 13.42 3.93 -1.35
C GLU A 129 12.74 5.30 -1.34
N GLU A 130 12.35 5.77 -2.51
CA GLU A 130 11.56 6.99 -2.64
C GLU A 130 10.23 6.84 -1.89
N TYR A 131 9.92 7.79 -1.00
CA TYR A 131 8.77 7.71 -0.10
C TYR A 131 8.07 9.05 0.03
N TYR A 132 6.77 9.04 -0.27
CA TYR A 132 5.87 10.18 -0.11
C TYR A 132 4.83 9.83 0.94
N GLY A 133 4.95 10.44 2.12
CA GLY A 133 4.06 10.24 3.25
C GLY A 133 2.68 10.87 3.06
N LEU A 134 1.78 10.62 4.01
CA LEU A 134 0.43 11.17 4.00
C LEU A 134 0.48 12.70 3.97
N ILE A 135 -0.20 13.32 3.01
CA ILE A 135 -0.19 14.77 2.89
C ILE A 135 -1.16 15.42 3.89
N MET A 136 -0.68 16.45 4.58
CA MET A 136 -1.54 17.32 5.39
C MET A 136 -2.51 18.09 4.48
N GLU A 137 -3.61 18.56 5.07
CA GLU A 137 -4.55 19.40 4.35
C GLU A 137 -3.92 20.73 3.90
N TYR A 138 -4.07 21.05 2.62
CA TYR A 138 -3.71 22.38 2.11
C TYR A 138 -4.76 23.43 2.55
N PRO A 139 -4.40 24.72 2.65
CA PRO A 139 -5.39 25.78 2.88
C PRO A 139 -6.46 25.79 1.78
N ILE A 140 -7.69 26.19 2.15
CA ILE A 140 -8.79 26.37 1.18
C ILE A 140 -8.64 27.72 0.48
N PHE A 141 -8.82 27.74 -0.84
CA PHE A 141 -8.85 28.96 -1.64
C PHE A 141 -10.29 29.29 -2.05
N THR A 142 -10.73 30.51 -1.72
CA THR A 142 -12.09 31.03 -2.02
C THR A 142 -12.09 32.24 -2.94
N GLY A 143 -10.91 32.73 -3.35
CA GLY A 143 -10.77 33.87 -4.24
C GLY A 143 -10.95 33.51 -5.72
N GLU A 144 -10.76 34.50 -6.58
CA GLU A 144 -10.66 34.28 -8.03
C GLU A 144 -9.37 33.54 -8.36
N ILE A 145 -9.48 32.46 -9.14
CA ILE A 145 -8.33 31.62 -9.49
C ILE A 145 -7.70 32.15 -10.79
N PRO A 146 -6.43 32.56 -10.76
CA PRO A 146 -5.75 33.05 -11.96
C PRO A 146 -5.70 31.97 -13.06
N ASP A 147 -6.05 32.40 -14.27
CA ASP A 147 -6.05 31.56 -15.49
C ASP A 147 -6.89 30.28 -15.36
N GLU A 148 -7.95 30.30 -14.56
CA GLU A 148 -8.86 29.16 -14.45
C GLU A 148 -9.63 28.91 -15.75
N VAL A 149 -9.63 27.65 -16.17
CA VAL A 149 -10.51 27.14 -17.21
C VAL A 149 -11.84 26.75 -16.55
N LYS A 150 -12.91 27.43 -16.94
CA LYS A 150 -14.29 27.12 -16.51
C LYS A 150 -15.11 26.34 -17.53
N THR A 151 -14.61 26.17 -18.75
CA THR A 151 -15.30 25.39 -19.78
C THR A 151 -15.03 23.90 -19.55
N VAL A 152 -16.09 23.13 -19.35
CA VAL A 152 -16.02 21.67 -19.19
C VAL A 152 -16.42 20.99 -20.50
N ASP A 153 -15.61 20.04 -20.96
CA ASP A 153 -15.98 19.18 -22.07
C ASP A 153 -17.11 18.23 -21.63
N LYS A 154 -18.16 18.11 -22.45
CA LYS A 154 -19.25 17.17 -22.14
C LYS A 154 -18.72 15.74 -22.08
N GLN A 155 -19.10 15.02 -21.04
CA GLN A 155 -18.72 13.62 -20.89
C GLN A 155 -19.38 12.74 -21.93
N LEU A 156 -18.58 11.84 -22.51
CA LEU A 156 -19.09 10.71 -23.27
C LEU A 156 -19.59 9.62 -22.32
N LEU A 157 -20.75 9.06 -22.65
CA LEU A 157 -21.28 7.89 -21.97
C LEU A 157 -20.55 6.65 -22.46
N PHE A 158 -20.00 5.90 -21.52
CA PHE A 158 -19.45 4.57 -21.75
C PHE A 158 -20.40 3.52 -21.16
N GLY A 159 -20.73 2.49 -21.93
CA GLY A 159 -21.66 1.44 -21.52
C GLY A 159 -21.04 0.41 -20.57
N GLY A 160 -21.89 -0.38 -19.92
CA GLY A 160 -21.49 -1.63 -19.29
C GLY A 160 -21.52 -1.62 -17.77
N ALA A 161 -21.94 -0.53 -17.15
CA ALA A 161 -21.99 -0.36 -15.70
C ALA A 161 -23.06 0.67 -15.33
N PHE A 162 -23.39 0.73 -14.03
CA PHE A 162 -24.09 1.86 -13.44
C PHE A 162 -23.04 2.74 -12.76
N TYR A 163 -22.85 3.98 -13.18
CA TYR A 163 -21.92 4.88 -12.51
C TYR A 163 -22.41 6.32 -12.50
N PHE A 164 -22.08 7.01 -11.41
CA PHE A 164 -22.23 8.44 -11.26
C PHE A 164 -20.83 9.05 -11.24
N LYS A 165 -20.53 9.88 -12.24
CA LYS A 165 -19.19 10.41 -12.47
C LYS A 165 -19.24 11.93 -12.56
N THR A 166 -18.36 12.58 -11.80
CA THR A 166 -18.07 14.01 -11.91
C THR A 166 -16.62 14.17 -12.38
N ILE A 167 -16.40 14.91 -13.48
CA ILE A 167 -15.07 15.27 -14.00
C ILE A 167 -14.82 16.76 -13.83
N SER A 168 -13.57 17.16 -13.64
CA SER A 168 -13.18 18.56 -13.60
C SER A 168 -12.96 19.12 -15.01
N THR A 169 -12.92 20.45 -15.12
CA THR A 169 -12.27 21.09 -16.25
C THR A 169 -10.83 20.62 -16.37
N LYS A 170 -10.30 20.64 -17.60
CA LYS A 170 -8.87 20.48 -17.83
C LYS A 170 -8.14 21.76 -17.45
N ASP A 171 -7.41 21.71 -16.34
CA ASP A 171 -6.69 22.86 -15.80
C ASP A 171 -5.36 22.42 -15.14
N LYS A 172 -4.65 23.34 -14.51
CA LYS A 172 -3.39 23.14 -13.79
C LYS A 172 -3.61 22.44 -12.43
N TRP A 173 -4.54 21.48 -12.39
CA TRP A 173 -4.79 20.66 -11.20
C TRP A 173 -3.60 19.74 -10.93
N VAL A 174 -3.28 19.55 -9.66
CA VAL A 174 -2.17 18.68 -9.22
C VAL A 174 -2.64 17.54 -8.31
N GLY A 175 -3.94 17.44 -8.07
CA GLY A 175 -4.55 16.40 -7.27
C GLY A 175 -6.04 16.62 -7.04
N ILE A 176 -6.65 15.64 -6.39
CA ILE A 176 -8.01 15.63 -5.89
C ILE A 176 -8.01 14.96 -4.52
N GLU A 177 -8.83 15.47 -3.61
CA GLU A 177 -9.11 14.83 -2.34
C GLU A 177 -10.60 14.89 -2.01
N GLY A 178 -11.07 13.95 -1.20
CA GLY A 178 -12.44 13.97 -0.72
C GLY A 178 -12.60 13.19 0.57
N VAL A 179 -13.44 13.72 1.45
CA VAL A 179 -13.87 13.06 2.68
C VAL A 179 -15.17 12.32 2.39
N ILE A 180 -15.18 11.01 2.59
CA ILE A 180 -16.32 10.14 2.29
C ILE A 180 -16.61 9.16 3.43
N THR A 181 -17.89 9.02 3.78
CA THR A 181 -18.37 7.85 4.52
C THR A 181 -18.78 6.76 3.54
N LEU A 182 -18.13 5.60 3.64
CA LEU A 182 -18.34 4.50 2.71
C LEU A 182 -19.79 3.96 2.80
N PRO A 183 -20.48 3.74 1.67
CA PRO A 183 -21.86 3.31 1.65
C PRO A 183 -21.99 1.83 2.02
N GLU A 184 -23.15 1.47 2.57
CA GLU A 184 -23.62 0.09 2.52
C GLU A 184 -24.01 -0.28 1.08
N PHE A 185 -24.00 -1.57 0.79
CA PHE A 185 -24.38 -2.11 -0.51
C PHE A 185 -25.12 -3.44 -0.35
N GLU A 186 -25.87 -3.78 -1.38
CA GLU A 186 -26.55 -5.06 -1.51
C GLU A 186 -26.31 -5.59 -2.93
N ILE A 187 -25.79 -6.80 -3.05
CA ILE A 187 -25.49 -7.45 -4.32
C ILE A 187 -26.50 -8.57 -4.53
N LYS A 188 -27.21 -8.56 -5.66
CA LYS A 188 -28.21 -9.56 -6.04
C LYS A 188 -27.92 -10.28 -7.36
N ARG A 189 -26.79 -9.97 -8.02
CA ARG A 189 -26.39 -10.63 -9.27
C ARG A 189 -25.08 -11.42 -9.09
N TYR A 190 -25.18 -12.74 -9.24
CA TYR A 190 -24.09 -13.68 -9.02
C TYR A 190 -23.96 -14.69 -10.16
N ALA A 191 -22.79 -15.32 -10.26
CA ALA A 191 -22.51 -16.33 -11.29
C ALA A 191 -23.24 -17.66 -11.05
N THR A 192 -23.60 -17.96 -9.80
CA THR A 192 -24.31 -19.17 -9.39
C THR A 192 -25.35 -18.85 -8.33
N SER A 193 -26.10 -19.86 -7.86
CA SER A 193 -26.95 -19.73 -6.67
C SER A 193 -26.17 -19.13 -5.50
N TYR A 194 -26.82 -18.24 -4.76
CA TYR A 194 -26.25 -17.46 -3.67
C TYR A 194 -27.24 -17.37 -2.51
N ASN A 195 -26.76 -16.98 -1.33
CA ASN A 195 -27.60 -16.76 -0.16
C ASN A 195 -28.31 -15.39 -0.25
N THR A 196 -29.63 -15.41 -0.41
CA THR A 196 -30.47 -14.20 -0.57
C THR A 196 -30.63 -13.38 0.70
N GLU A 197 -30.39 -13.98 1.86
CA GLU A 197 -30.48 -13.33 3.18
C GLU A 197 -29.26 -12.43 3.49
N LEU A 198 -28.20 -12.55 2.69
CA LEU A 198 -27.00 -11.73 2.85
C LEU A 198 -27.04 -10.52 1.91
N ASN A 199 -26.55 -9.39 2.39
CA ASN A 199 -26.28 -8.22 1.56
C ASN A 199 -25.17 -8.51 0.54
N VAL A 200 -24.22 -9.36 0.90
CA VAL A 200 -23.19 -9.89 0.00
C VAL A 200 -22.81 -11.32 0.41
N ASP A 201 -22.82 -12.24 -0.55
CA ASP A 201 -22.44 -13.64 -0.32
C ASP A 201 -20.94 -13.84 -0.63
N PRO A 202 -20.08 -14.04 0.38
CA PRO A 202 -18.64 -14.22 0.17
C PRO A 202 -18.31 -15.56 -0.53
N ASN A 203 -19.26 -16.51 -0.57
CA ASN A 203 -19.05 -17.85 -1.12
C ASN A 203 -19.46 -17.97 -2.59
N CYS A 204 -19.95 -16.89 -3.19
CA CYS A 204 -20.39 -16.86 -4.58
C CYS A 204 -19.76 -15.67 -5.33
N LYS A 205 -19.37 -15.88 -6.58
CA LYS A 205 -18.78 -14.81 -7.41
C LYS A 205 -19.86 -13.79 -7.76
N ASN A 206 -19.76 -12.58 -7.21
CA ASN A 206 -20.57 -11.45 -7.61
C ASN A 206 -20.27 -11.04 -9.05
N LEU A 207 -21.33 -10.69 -9.81
CA LEU A 207 -21.21 -10.16 -11.16
C LEU A 207 -21.36 -8.65 -11.21
N ASP A 208 -22.00 -8.06 -10.19
CA ASP A 208 -22.01 -6.63 -9.92
C ASP A 208 -20.97 -6.31 -8.84
N ASN A 209 -20.16 -5.29 -9.06
CA ASN A 209 -19.03 -4.96 -8.19
C ASN A 209 -19.01 -3.46 -7.89
N PRO A 210 -19.57 -3.04 -6.74
CA PRO A 210 -19.45 -1.68 -6.25
C PRO A 210 -18.01 -1.17 -6.16
N SER A 211 -17.78 0.07 -6.62
CA SER A 211 -16.49 0.76 -6.55
C SER A 211 -16.67 2.26 -6.31
N ILE A 212 -15.68 2.87 -5.65
CA ILE A 212 -15.60 4.30 -5.35
C ILE A 212 -14.17 4.74 -5.64
N TYR A 213 -13.98 5.52 -6.69
CA TYR A 213 -12.65 5.85 -7.14
C TYR A 213 -12.55 7.27 -7.66
N MET A 214 -11.33 7.77 -7.64
CA MET A 214 -10.90 8.99 -8.28
C MET A 214 -9.92 8.65 -9.40
N GLY A 215 -9.06 9.58 -9.77
CA GLY A 215 -8.15 9.48 -10.90
C GLY A 215 -8.41 10.62 -11.83
N GLY A 216 -8.09 10.44 -13.09
CA GLY A 216 -8.11 11.56 -14.03
C GLY A 216 -7.47 11.21 -15.34
N GLN A 217 -7.40 12.22 -16.20
CA GLN A 217 -6.80 12.10 -17.50
C GLN A 217 -5.83 13.25 -17.76
N ALA A 218 -4.63 12.86 -18.17
CA ALA A 218 -3.61 13.75 -18.70
C ALA A 218 -3.30 13.29 -20.14
N ALA A 219 -2.09 12.77 -20.40
CA ALA A 219 -1.82 12.07 -21.65
C ALA A 219 -2.63 10.76 -21.74
N TYR A 220 -2.81 10.10 -20.59
CA TYR A 220 -3.52 8.83 -20.47
C TYR A 220 -4.46 8.83 -19.26
N HIS A 221 -5.37 7.86 -19.28
CA HIS A 221 -6.43 7.68 -18.29
C HIS A 221 -5.97 6.90 -17.05
N SER A 222 -6.52 7.23 -15.88
CA SER A 222 -6.31 6.52 -14.61
C SER A 222 -7.60 6.40 -13.78
N ASP A 223 -7.74 5.26 -13.08
CA ASP A 223 -8.82 4.95 -12.12
C ASP A 223 -8.19 4.46 -10.82
N VAL A 224 -8.41 5.18 -9.72
CA VAL A 224 -7.60 5.03 -8.51
C VAL A 224 -8.48 5.21 -7.28
N GLY A 225 -8.57 4.20 -6.42
CA GLY A 225 -9.36 4.31 -5.20
C GLY A 225 -9.72 2.95 -4.61
N LEU A 226 -11.00 2.75 -4.34
CA LEU A 226 -11.54 1.57 -3.67
C LEU A 226 -12.49 0.79 -4.58
N SER A 227 -12.33 -0.53 -4.58
CA SER A 227 -13.25 -1.44 -5.25
C SER A 227 -13.55 -2.61 -4.34
N LEU A 228 -14.79 -3.12 -4.37
CA LEU A 228 -15.04 -4.40 -3.72
C LEU A 228 -14.13 -5.46 -4.32
N SER A 229 -13.44 -6.17 -3.44
CA SER A 229 -12.44 -7.16 -3.78
C SER A 229 -12.56 -8.40 -2.90
N GLN A 230 -12.00 -9.52 -3.37
CA GLN A 230 -11.91 -10.74 -2.57
C GLN A 230 -11.08 -10.49 -1.31
N VAL A 231 -11.37 -11.23 -0.23
CA VAL A 231 -10.75 -11.04 1.09
C VAL A 231 -10.28 -12.36 1.68
N LEU A 232 -9.38 -12.29 2.65
CA LEU A 232 -9.05 -13.40 3.54
C LEU A 232 -10.13 -13.50 4.63
N LEU A 233 -10.86 -14.60 4.66
CA LEU A 233 -11.88 -14.88 5.67
C LEU A 233 -11.24 -15.44 6.96
N GLY A 234 -11.96 -15.36 8.08
CA GLY A 234 -11.47 -15.81 9.40
C GLY A 234 -11.10 -17.30 9.47
N ASN A 235 -11.63 -18.11 8.55
CA ASN A 235 -11.28 -19.53 8.40
C ASN A 235 -9.97 -19.76 7.60
N GLY A 236 -9.27 -18.70 7.19
CA GLY A 236 -8.02 -18.75 6.43
C GLY A 236 -8.19 -18.91 4.91
N THR A 237 -9.43 -18.98 4.39
CA THR A 237 -9.71 -19.10 2.95
C THR A 237 -9.94 -17.73 2.29
N ILE A 238 -9.78 -17.66 0.98
CA ILE A 238 -10.14 -16.45 0.20
C ILE A 238 -11.61 -16.55 -0.19
N SER A 239 -12.37 -15.47 -0.01
CA SER A 239 -13.75 -15.38 -0.46
C SER A 239 -13.84 -15.62 -1.98
N LYS A 240 -14.90 -16.30 -2.44
CA LYS A 240 -15.12 -16.51 -3.89
C LYS A 240 -15.60 -15.24 -4.59
N GLY A 241 -16.41 -14.44 -3.89
CA GLY A 241 -16.85 -13.11 -4.34
C GLY A 241 -16.04 -11.99 -3.71
N SER A 242 -16.15 -10.80 -4.29
CA SER A 242 -15.73 -9.57 -3.67
C SER A 242 -16.59 -9.23 -2.45
N TYR A 243 -15.99 -8.73 -1.38
CA TYR A 243 -16.65 -8.66 -0.06
C TYR A 243 -16.35 -7.38 0.74
N ALA A 244 -15.15 -6.80 0.62
CA ALA A 244 -14.80 -5.54 1.27
C ALA A 244 -14.13 -4.56 0.29
N TYR A 245 -14.20 -3.26 0.58
CA TYR A 245 -13.54 -2.24 -0.22
C TYR A 245 -12.03 -2.32 0.01
N ARG A 246 -11.27 -2.53 -1.07
CA ARG A 246 -9.81 -2.59 -1.03
C ARG A 246 -9.18 -1.60 -2.01
N PRO A 247 -8.00 -1.05 -1.69
CA PRO A 247 -7.27 -0.16 -2.59
C PRO A 247 -6.91 -0.83 -3.92
N PHE A 248 -7.13 -0.10 -5.00
CA PHE A 248 -6.64 -0.43 -6.34
C PHE A 248 -6.18 0.84 -7.06
N TRP A 249 -5.29 0.67 -8.02
CA TRP A 249 -4.94 1.72 -8.97
C TRP A 249 -4.74 1.10 -10.34
N ARG A 250 -5.45 1.67 -11.30
CA ARG A 250 -5.37 1.34 -12.72
C ARG A 250 -4.84 2.56 -13.45
N TYR A 251 -3.88 2.35 -14.33
CA TYR A 251 -3.28 3.43 -15.12
C TYR A 251 -2.92 2.95 -16.52
N ILE A 252 -3.12 3.83 -17.49
CA ILE A 252 -2.67 3.59 -18.86
C ILE A 252 -1.29 4.22 -19.06
N THR A 253 -0.38 3.48 -19.72
CA THR A 253 1.00 3.89 -19.98
C THR A 253 1.47 3.43 -21.37
N SER A 254 2.42 4.16 -21.95
CA SER A 254 3.10 3.81 -23.21
C SER A 254 4.58 3.46 -23.02
N ILE A 255 5.02 3.28 -21.77
CA ILE A 255 6.42 3.02 -21.41
C ILE A 255 6.91 1.68 -22.00
N SER A 256 8.19 1.65 -22.40
CA SER A 256 8.87 0.48 -22.93
C SER A 256 8.89 -0.69 -21.93
N GLU A 257 8.94 -1.92 -22.43
CA GLU A 257 8.90 -3.17 -21.64
C GLU A 257 9.89 -3.21 -20.46
N THR A 258 11.06 -2.57 -20.58
CA THR A 258 12.11 -2.55 -19.53
C THR A 258 11.79 -1.70 -18.30
N ASN A 259 10.74 -0.85 -18.35
CA ASN A 259 10.42 0.10 -17.28
C ASN A 259 8.97 -0.06 -16.75
N LYS A 260 8.29 -1.15 -17.13
CA LYS A 260 6.93 -1.42 -16.65
C LYS A 260 6.97 -2.03 -15.26
N ASP A 261 6.17 -1.51 -14.35
CA ASP A 261 5.99 -2.01 -13.00
C ASP A 261 5.08 -3.26 -12.98
N ILE A 262 5.36 -4.27 -13.81
CA ILE A 262 4.60 -5.53 -13.84
C ILE A 262 5.27 -6.53 -12.91
N GLY A 263 4.48 -7.17 -12.06
CA GLY A 263 5.01 -8.23 -11.19
C GLY A 263 4.04 -8.65 -10.08
N PRO A 264 4.20 -9.87 -9.55
CA PRO A 264 3.40 -10.35 -8.44
C PRO A 264 3.75 -9.61 -7.14
N VAL A 265 2.99 -9.91 -6.08
CA VAL A 265 3.42 -9.61 -4.71
C VAL A 265 4.71 -10.40 -4.43
N ASP A 266 5.70 -9.74 -3.85
CA ASP A 266 6.97 -10.34 -3.43
C ASP A 266 7.36 -9.79 -2.05
N ILE A 267 6.92 -10.47 -1.00
CA ILE A 267 7.14 -10.05 0.38
C ILE A 267 8.63 -10.09 0.76
N ASN A 268 9.39 -11.03 0.20
CA ASN A 268 10.83 -11.15 0.49
C ASN A 268 11.59 -9.94 -0.05
N ASN A 269 11.14 -9.41 -1.20
CA ASN A 269 11.67 -8.17 -1.77
C ASN A 269 10.84 -6.92 -1.40
N HIS A 270 10.07 -6.99 -0.30
CA HIS A 270 9.31 -5.86 0.28
C HIS A 270 8.20 -5.28 -0.63
N ARG A 271 7.87 -5.96 -1.73
CA ARG A 271 6.79 -5.60 -2.65
C ARG A 271 5.46 -6.15 -2.15
N ARG A 272 4.68 -5.31 -1.46
CA ARG A 272 3.35 -5.66 -0.92
C ARG A 272 2.19 -5.38 -1.89
N TYR A 273 2.43 -5.38 -3.19
CA TYR A 273 1.39 -5.18 -4.20
C TYR A 273 1.70 -5.99 -5.45
N GLY A 274 0.66 -6.37 -6.18
CA GLY A 274 0.79 -7.00 -7.48
C GLY A 274 0.27 -6.08 -8.56
N VAL A 275 0.89 -6.13 -9.74
CA VAL A 275 0.48 -5.37 -10.92
C VAL A 275 0.43 -6.31 -12.11
N SER A 276 -0.65 -6.23 -12.87
CA SER A 276 -0.84 -6.98 -14.11
C SER A 276 -1.33 -6.07 -15.24
N ALA A 277 -0.95 -6.44 -16.46
CA ALA A 277 -1.54 -5.87 -17.66
C ALA A 277 -2.91 -6.51 -17.95
N THR A 278 -3.89 -5.70 -18.35
CA THR A 278 -5.22 -6.20 -18.75
C THR A 278 -5.38 -6.32 -20.26
N ASN A 279 -4.35 -5.97 -21.04
CA ASN A 279 -4.38 -6.01 -22.51
C ASN A 279 -3.05 -6.54 -23.08
N ALA A 280 -3.11 -7.05 -24.31
CA ALA A 280 -1.96 -7.69 -24.97
C ALA A 280 -0.76 -6.75 -25.18
N ASN A 281 -1.02 -5.46 -25.39
CA ASN A 281 0.05 -4.45 -25.56
C ASN A 281 0.66 -4.01 -24.22
N GLU A 282 0.13 -4.52 -23.10
CA GLU A 282 0.58 -4.16 -21.75
C GLU A 282 0.70 -2.65 -21.56
N THR A 283 -0.38 -1.95 -21.90
CA THR A 283 -0.50 -0.50 -21.71
C THR A 283 -1.53 -0.17 -20.65
N ASN A 284 -2.43 -1.09 -20.30
CA ASN A 284 -3.44 -0.90 -19.26
C ASN A 284 -3.05 -1.73 -18.04
N MET A 285 -2.50 -1.07 -17.02
CA MET A 285 -2.05 -1.71 -15.79
C MET A 285 -3.14 -1.66 -14.74
N ILE A 286 -3.29 -2.75 -13.99
CA ILE A 286 -4.10 -2.78 -12.77
C ILE A 286 -3.26 -3.32 -11.62
N ALA A 287 -3.33 -2.62 -10.51
CA ALA A 287 -2.57 -2.94 -9.32
C ALA A 287 -3.49 -3.11 -8.11
N ASN A 288 -3.13 -4.06 -7.26
CA ASN A 288 -3.86 -4.36 -6.03
C ASN A 288 -2.88 -4.57 -4.89
N TRP A 289 -3.24 -4.06 -3.71
CA TRP A 289 -2.45 -4.28 -2.51
C TRP A 289 -2.49 -5.73 -2.04
N TYR A 290 -1.49 -6.14 -1.27
CA TYR A 290 -1.37 -7.48 -0.69
C TYR A 290 -2.60 -7.82 0.17
N TYR A 291 -3.27 -8.91 -0.19
CA TYR A 291 -4.55 -9.25 0.40
C TYR A 291 -4.46 -9.62 1.88
N LYS A 292 -3.32 -10.07 2.43
CA LYS A 292 -3.27 -10.44 3.86
C LYS A 292 -3.22 -9.24 4.81
N ASP A 293 -3.07 -8.02 4.30
CA ASP A 293 -3.07 -6.80 5.10
C ASP A 293 -4.52 -6.34 5.33
N THR A 294 -5.19 -7.03 6.26
CA THR A 294 -6.61 -6.84 6.57
C THR A 294 -6.95 -5.44 7.13
N GLU A 295 -5.96 -4.69 7.59
CA GLU A 295 -6.10 -3.28 7.96
C GLU A 295 -6.52 -2.38 6.78
N TYR A 296 -6.33 -2.84 5.54
CA TYR A 296 -6.75 -2.13 4.31
C TYR A 296 -8.04 -2.70 3.74
N TYR A 297 -8.82 -3.40 4.56
CA TYR A 297 -10.19 -3.75 4.26
C TYR A 297 -11.09 -2.68 4.88
N TYR A 298 -11.57 -1.79 4.03
CA TYR A 298 -12.50 -0.76 4.42
C TYR A 298 -13.93 -1.29 4.27
N LEU A 299 -14.78 -0.95 5.23
CA LEU A 299 -16.13 -1.44 5.33
C LEU A 299 -17.13 -0.27 5.30
N PRO A 300 -18.40 -0.53 4.96
CA PRO A 300 -19.46 0.46 5.06
C PRO A 300 -19.43 1.19 6.40
N GLY A 301 -19.61 2.52 6.38
CA GLY A 301 -19.56 3.39 7.55
C GLY A 301 -18.16 3.83 7.98
N ASP A 302 -17.07 3.26 7.44
CA ASP A 302 -15.74 3.85 7.64
C ASP A 302 -15.74 5.24 6.97
N LYS A 303 -15.26 6.26 7.70
CA LYS A 303 -15.06 7.61 7.17
C LYS A 303 -13.60 7.78 6.81
N ILE A 304 -13.33 8.10 5.54
CA ILE A 304 -11.98 8.22 5.02
C ILE A 304 -11.79 9.54 4.27
N ARG A 305 -10.57 10.08 4.32
CA ARG A 305 -10.09 11.07 3.36
C ARG A 305 -9.27 10.35 2.29
N MET A 306 -9.79 10.31 1.08
CA MET A 306 -9.12 9.70 -0.08
C MET A 306 -8.48 10.80 -0.93
N ILE A 307 -7.23 10.57 -1.34
CA ILE A 307 -6.40 11.56 -2.02
C ILE A 307 -5.74 10.89 -3.22
N VAL A 308 -5.86 11.51 -4.39
CA VAL A 308 -5.09 11.16 -5.59
C VAL A 308 -4.38 12.41 -6.07
N TYR A 309 -3.06 12.45 -5.95
CA TYR A 309 -2.28 13.64 -6.29
C TYR A 309 -0.98 13.29 -6.99
N SER A 310 -0.35 14.29 -7.58
CA SER A 310 0.96 14.16 -8.21
C SER A 310 2.08 14.53 -7.22
N PRO A 311 2.85 13.54 -6.70
CA PRO A 311 4.00 13.83 -5.86
C PRO A 311 5.19 14.36 -6.67
N LYS A 312 5.30 13.98 -7.94
CA LYS A 312 6.31 14.45 -8.90
C LYS A 312 5.78 14.37 -10.34
N PRO A 313 6.37 15.12 -11.29
CA PRO A 313 5.96 15.11 -12.69
C PRO A 313 5.82 13.70 -13.26
N ASP A 314 4.74 13.45 -14.00
CA ASP A 314 4.37 12.19 -14.67
C ASP A 314 3.97 11.03 -13.75
N TYR A 315 3.74 11.29 -12.45
CA TYR A 315 3.30 10.28 -11.49
C TYR A 315 2.08 10.74 -10.70
N LEU A 316 1.29 9.76 -10.27
CA LEU A 316 0.23 9.91 -9.27
C LEU A 316 0.49 8.96 -8.08
N GLN A 317 -0.16 9.23 -6.96
CA GLN A 317 -0.18 8.38 -5.77
C GLN A 317 -1.58 8.37 -5.17
N LEU A 318 -2.04 7.20 -4.68
CA LEU A 318 -3.22 7.06 -3.84
C LEU A 318 -2.83 7.13 -2.38
N GLN A 319 -3.53 7.95 -1.61
CA GLN A 319 -3.48 7.93 -0.15
C GLN A 319 -4.90 7.85 0.41
N ILE A 320 -5.06 7.09 1.49
CA ILE A 320 -6.31 6.97 2.23
C ILE A 320 -5.98 7.18 3.69
N GLU A 321 -6.62 8.17 4.30
CA GLU A 321 -6.56 8.46 5.72
C GLU A 321 -7.87 8.05 6.35
N VAL A 322 -7.82 7.22 7.40
CA VAL A 322 -8.98 6.82 8.18
C VAL A 322 -9.26 7.89 9.22
N LEU A 323 -10.41 8.55 9.08
CA LEU A 323 -10.86 9.58 10.01
C LEU A 323 -11.69 8.97 11.13
N GLU A 324 -12.60 8.05 10.78
CA GLU A 324 -13.46 7.35 11.73
C GLU A 324 -13.65 5.90 11.30
N LYS A 325 -13.52 4.97 12.26
CA LYS A 325 -13.87 3.56 12.07
C LYS A 325 -15.39 3.40 12.15
N SER A 326 -15.95 2.56 11.29
CA SER A 326 -17.38 2.26 11.26
C SER A 326 -17.92 1.76 12.59
N THR A 327 -19.08 2.28 12.97
CA THR A 327 -19.89 1.81 14.10
C THR A 327 -21.13 1.03 13.66
N LEU A 328 -21.29 0.76 12.36
CA LEU A 328 -22.41 -0.03 11.85
C LEU A 328 -22.29 -1.47 12.37
N GLU A 329 -23.38 -2.01 12.94
CA GLU A 329 -23.38 -3.37 13.51
C GLU A 329 -22.95 -4.43 12.49
N SER A 330 -23.31 -4.26 11.21
CA SER A 330 -22.90 -5.16 10.13
C SER A 330 -21.38 -5.14 9.90
N SER A 331 -20.77 -3.96 9.83
CA SER A 331 -19.33 -3.79 9.62
C SER A 331 -18.52 -4.24 10.83
N VAL A 332 -18.97 -3.93 12.05
CA VAL A 332 -18.33 -4.40 13.30
C VAL A 332 -18.34 -5.92 13.35
N ARG A 333 -19.50 -6.54 13.13
CA ARG A 333 -19.65 -8.00 13.12
C ARG A 333 -18.76 -8.66 12.08
N ILE A 334 -18.75 -8.18 10.83
CA ILE A 334 -17.88 -8.72 9.76
C ILE A 334 -16.41 -8.72 10.20
N ARG A 335 -15.95 -7.63 10.82
CA ARG A 335 -14.57 -7.47 11.26
C ARG A 335 -14.21 -8.46 12.37
N GLU A 336 -15.10 -8.61 13.35
CA GLU A 336 -14.96 -9.55 14.48
C GLU A 336 -14.98 -11.01 14.02
N GLU A 337 -15.96 -11.40 13.21
CA GLU A 337 -16.12 -12.77 12.69
C GLU A 337 -14.91 -13.24 11.88
N ASN A 338 -14.23 -12.30 11.19
CA ASN A 338 -13.06 -12.60 10.37
C ASN A 338 -11.72 -12.32 11.07
N ASN A 339 -11.73 -11.84 12.31
CA ASN A 339 -10.54 -11.45 13.06
C ASN A 339 -9.62 -10.48 12.28
N TRP A 340 -10.23 -9.49 11.63
CA TRP A 340 -9.50 -8.47 10.87
C TRP A 340 -8.99 -7.35 11.77
N LYS A 341 -7.84 -6.78 11.41
CA LYS A 341 -7.32 -5.59 12.09
C LYS A 341 -8.21 -4.38 11.85
N ASP A 342 -8.15 -3.41 12.76
CA ASP A 342 -8.78 -2.09 12.59
C ASP A 342 -8.30 -1.37 11.32
N PRO A 343 -9.15 -0.50 10.72
CA PRO A 343 -8.82 0.14 9.46
C PRO A 343 -7.66 1.11 9.68
N ALA A 344 -6.69 1.10 8.77
CA ALA A 344 -5.49 1.93 8.86
C ALA A 344 -5.32 2.84 7.64
N ASN A 345 -4.49 3.87 7.81
CA ASN A 345 -4.08 4.74 6.71
C ASN A 345 -3.30 3.94 5.67
N PHE A 346 -3.63 4.14 4.40
CA PHE A 346 -3.00 3.47 3.26
C PHE A 346 -2.28 4.49 2.37
N ILE A 347 -1.11 4.09 1.88
CA ILE A 347 -0.33 4.86 0.91
C ILE A 347 0.13 3.88 -0.17
N SER A 348 -0.29 4.09 -1.41
CA SER A 348 0.21 3.30 -2.53
C SER A 348 1.66 3.68 -2.86
N PRO A 349 2.39 2.82 -3.59
CA PRO A 349 3.51 3.28 -4.39
C PRO A 349 3.07 4.40 -5.33
N ILE A 350 4.00 5.22 -5.78
CA ILE A 350 3.72 6.11 -6.91
C ILE A 350 3.58 5.26 -8.19
N PHE A 351 2.71 5.66 -9.10
CA PHE A 351 2.50 4.98 -10.36
C PHE A 351 2.46 5.99 -11.51
N ILE A 352 2.78 5.50 -12.70
CA ILE A 352 2.92 6.33 -13.89
C ILE A 352 1.57 6.96 -14.26
N SER A 353 1.61 8.24 -14.57
CA SER A 353 0.49 9.00 -15.12
C SER A 353 1.03 10.18 -15.94
N ALA A 354 1.49 9.88 -17.15
CA ALA A 354 2.14 10.85 -18.02
C ALA A 354 1.30 12.13 -18.20
N GLY A 355 1.91 13.28 -17.91
CA GLY A 355 1.32 14.61 -17.94
C GLY A 355 0.84 15.15 -16.58
N HIS A 356 0.47 14.32 -15.61
CA HIS A 356 0.11 14.81 -14.28
C HIS A 356 1.32 15.43 -13.56
N GLY A 357 1.12 16.52 -12.81
CA GLY A 357 2.20 17.23 -12.11
C GLY A 357 3.18 17.98 -13.02
N THR A 358 2.87 18.08 -14.32
CA THR A 358 3.62 18.89 -15.30
C THR A 358 2.91 20.23 -15.53
N ASN A 359 3.32 20.99 -16.55
CA ASN A 359 2.62 22.19 -17.01
C ASN A 359 1.38 21.88 -17.89
N MET A 360 1.11 20.60 -18.15
CA MET A 360 -0.07 20.17 -18.91
C MET A 360 -1.36 20.47 -18.14
N LYS A 361 -2.40 20.89 -18.85
CA LYS A 361 -3.75 20.96 -18.28
C LYS A 361 -4.33 19.55 -18.22
N VAL A 362 -4.77 19.12 -17.05
CA VAL A 362 -5.24 17.77 -16.75
C VAL A 362 -6.62 17.83 -16.11
N GLU A 363 -7.36 16.74 -16.17
CA GLU A 363 -8.63 16.58 -15.47
C GLU A 363 -8.48 15.57 -14.31
N PHE A 364 -9.22 15.79 -13.23
CA PHE A 364 -9.48 14.78 -12.22
C PHE A 364 -10.95 14.42 -12.19
N LYS A 365 -11.26 13.24 -11.66
CA LYS A 365 -12.63 12.76 -11.54
C LYS A 365 -12.88 12.09 -10.20
N ARG A 366 -14.15 12.02 -9.84
CA ARG A 366 -14.68 11.10 -8.81
C ARG A 366 -15.80 10.26 -9.41
N VAL A 367 -15.89 9.01 -8.98
CA VAL A 367 -16.88 8.06 -9.48
C VAL A 367 -17.37 7.16 -8.35
N ASN A 368 -18.69 6.98 -8.31
CA ASN A 368 -19.37 5.91 -7.59
C ASN A 368 -19.97 4.96 -8.64
N ALA A 369 -19.68 3.66 -8.58
CA ALA A 369 -20.11 2.72 -9.60
C ALA A 369 -20.56 1.37 -9.06
N ILE A 370 -21.33 0.65 -9.87
CA ILE A 370 -21.56 -0.79 -9.85
C ILE A 370 -21.05 -1.32 -11.19
N ASP A 371 -19.80 -1.80 -11.19
CA ASP A 371 -19.17 -2.37 -12.37
C ASP A 371 -19.72 -3.77 -12.66
N GLN A 372 -19.94 -4.10 -13.93
CA GLN A 372 -20.51 -5.39 -14.31
C GLN A 372 -19.48 -6.28 -15.01
N SER A 373 -19.18 -7.42 -14.37
CA SER A 373 -18.19 -8.37 -14.86
C SER A 373 -18.49 -8.81 -16.30
N GLY A 374 -17.52 -8.62 -17.20
CA GLY A 374 -17.61 -9.01 -18.62
C GLY A 374 -18.57 -8.17 -19.48
N ASN A 375 -19.03 -7.02 -18.98
CA ASN A 375 -20.03 -6.18 -19.65
C ASN A 375 -19.48 -4.82 -20.15
N GLU A 376 -18.18 -4.58 -20.02
CA GLU A 376 -17.53 -3.34 -20.44
C GLU A 376 -17.89 -2.97 -21.90
N GLY A 377 -18.34 -1.74 -22.12
CA GLY A 377 -18.71 -1.22 -23.44
C GLY A 377 -20.06 -1.68 -23.99
N LYS A 378 -20.81 -2.52 -23.26
CA LYS A 378 -22.14 -3.02 -23.67
C LYS A 378 -23.27 -2.25 -22.97
N THR A 379 -24.52 -2.60 -23.23
CA THR A 379 -25.66 -2.08 -22.44
C THR A 379 -25.57 -2.58 -21.00
N ALA A 380 -25.76 -1.70 -20.02
CA ALA A 380 -25.84 -2.10 -18.62
C ALA A 380 -26.98 -3.10 -18.42
N ILE A 381 -26.71 -4.18 -17.69
CA ILE A 381 -27.67 -5.24 -17.40
C ILE A 381 -28.45 -4.83 -16.16
N MET A 382 -29.78 -4.74 -16.24
CA MET A 382 -30.61 -4.42 -15.09
C MET A 382 -30.38 -5.43 -13.94
N THR A 383 -30.37 -4.93 -12.72
CA THR A 383 -30.01 -5.71 -11.54
C THR A 383 -30.80 -5.26 -10.31
N GLY A 384 -31.01 -6.18 -9.37
CA GLY A 384 -31.50 -5.84 -8.03
C GLY A 384 -30.42 -5.33 -7.07
N SER A 385 -29.15 -5.36 -7.49
CA SER A 385 -28.04 -4.84 -6.69
C SER A 385 -28.17 -3.32 -6.52
N ASN A 386 -27.86 -2.81 -5.33
CA ASN A 386 -27.89 -1.38 -5.03
C ASN A 386 -26.71 -0.98 -4.14
N VAL A 387 -26.34 0.30 -4.24
CA VAL A 387 -25.40 0.95 -3.32
C VAL A 387 -26.21 2.04 -2.63
N LYS A 388 -26.28 1.96 -1.29
CA LYS A 388 -26.97 2.96 -0.46
C LYS A 388 -26.22 4.29 -0.51
N ILE A 389 -26.62 5.24 0.33
CA ILE A 389 -26.04 6.58 0.34
C ILE A 389 -24.53 6.56 0.64
N ALA A 390 -23.74 6.99 -0.34
CA ALA A 390 -22.36 7.40 -0.17
C ALA A 390 -22.34 8.90 0.11
N VAL A 391 -21.77 9.30 1.24
CA VAL A 391 -21.75 10.72 1.66
C VAL A 391 -20.35 11.26 1.44
N TRP A 392 -20.15 12.01 0.36
CA TRP A 392 -18.96 12.87 0.20
C TRP A 392 -19.21 14.18 0.95
N GLU A 393 -18.64 14.32 2.15
CA GLU A 393 -18.77 15.55 2.95
C GLU A 393 -18.09 16.74 2.24
N SER A 394 -16.98 16.47 1.56
CA SER A 394 -16.27 17.44 0.75
C SER A 394 -15.47 16.76 -0.35
N VAL A 395 -15.27 17.46 -1.46
CA VAL A 395 -14.32 17.11 -2.51
C VAL A 395 -13.64 18.37 -3.03
N TYR A 396 -12.32 18.37 -2.97
CA TYR A 396 -11.47 19.47 -3.39
C TYR A 396 -10.50 19.03 -4.48
N LEU A 397 -10.28 19.90 -5.45
CA LEU A 397 -9.14 19.81 -6.37
C LEU A 397 -7.94 20.53 -5.74
N HIS A 398 -6.74 20.05 -6.01
CA HIS A 398 -5.50 20.71 -5.59
C HIS A 398 -4.95 21.55 -6.74
N ARG A 399 -4.55 22.80 -6.46
CA ARG A 399 -3.92 23.68 -7.44
C ARG A 399 -2.80 24.48 -6.80
N ASN A 400 -1.73 24.72 -7.55
CA ASN A 400 -0.72 25.70 -7.18
C ASN A 400 -1.18 27.11 -7.59
N ILE A 401 -1.32 28.01 -6.62
CA ILE A 401 -1.68 29.41 -6.82
C ILE A 401 -0.58 30.25 -6.19
N ASN A 402 0.16 30.99 -7.02
CA ASN A 402 1.27 31.85 -6.61
C ASN A 402 2.32 31.15 -5.73
N GLY A 403 2.66 29.90 -6.06
CA GLY A 403 3.68 29.11 -5.36
C GLY A 403 3.17 28.33 -4.14
N THR A 404 1.90 28.49 -3.77
CA THR A 404 1.27 27.78 -2.65
C THR A 404 0.25 26.78 -3.18
N LYS A 405 0.27 25.53 -2.67
CA LYS A 405 -0.78 24.55 -2.96
C LYS A 405 -2.03 24.86 -2.13
N TYR A 406 -3.19 24.87 -2.77
CA TYR A 406 -4.49 25.08 -2.14
C TYR A 406 -5.46 23.95 -2.49
N ARG A 407 -6.45 23.79 -1.62
CA ARG A 407 -7.71 23.09 -1.90
C ARG A 407 -8.70 24.04 -2.52
N VAL A 408 -9.36 23.59 -3.57
CA VAL A 408 -10.32 24.35 -4.34
C VAL A 408 -11.58 23.51 -4.49
N ALA A 409 -12.73 24.02 -4.08
CA ALA A 409 -13.97 23.25 -4.03
C ALA A 409 -14.31 22.68 -5.42
N PHE A 410 -14.62 21.38 -5.50
CA PHE A 410 -14.96 20.72 -6.76
C PHE A 410 -16.44 20.93 -7.09
N THR A 411 -16.77 22.12 -7.59
CA THR A 411 -18.14 22.61 -7.79
C THR A 411 -18.66 22.45 -9.21
N GLU A 412 -19.95 22.73 -9.42
CA GLU A 412 -20.59 22.76 -10.75
C GLU A 412 -19.95 23.77 -11.71
N GLU A 413 -19.39 24.89 -11.22
CA GLU A 413 -18.71 25.88 -12.08
C GLU A 413 -17.49 25.34 -12.84
N ARG A 414 -16.94 24.22 -12.37
CA ARG A 414 -15.69 23.63 -12.88
C ARG A 414 -15.83 22.14 -13.12
N SER A 415 -17.06 21.63 -13.22
CA SER A 415 -17.31 20.21 -13.36
C SER A 415 -18.46 19.90 -14.31
N ASP A 416 -18.42 18.69 -14.86
CA ASP A 416 -19.54 18.08 -15.55
C ASP A 416 -19.85 16.78 -14.82
N THR A 417 -21.14 16.48 -14.67
CA THR A 417 -21.62 15.30 -13.93
C THR A 417 -22.56 14.49 -14.80
N LEU A 418 -22.39 13.16 -14.77
CA LEU A 418 -23.17 12.22 -15.58
C LEU A 418 -23.51 10.98 -14.75
N GLY A 419 -24.80 10.64 -14.71
CA GLY A 419 -25.30 9.32 -14.34
C GLY A 419 -25.48 8.43 -15.58
N ALA A 420 -24.81 7.27 -15.60
CA ALA A 420 -24.93 6.28 -16.67
C ALA A 420 -25.47 4.95 -16.11
N PRO A 421 -26.30 4.21 -16.85
CA PRO A 421 -26.70 4.46 -18.24
C PRO A 421 -27.74 5.58 -18.40
N GLU A 422 -28.53 5.86 -17.35
CA GLU A 422 -29.54 6.93 -17.31
C GLU A 422 -29.58 7.52 -15.90
N ASP A 423 -29.89 8.81 -15.78
CA ASP A 423 -29.86 9.55 -14.50
C ASP A 423 -30.91 9.05 -13.49
N LYS A 424 -32.02 8.48 -13.96
CA LYS A 424 -33.11 7.96 -13.12
C LYS A 424 -32.72 6.82 -12.16
N TYR A 425 -31.53 6.22 -12.36
CA TYR A 425 -30.99 5.17 -11.48
C TYR A 425 -30.17 5.72 -10.32
N PHE A 426 -30.10 7.05 -10.18
CA PHE A 426 -29.34 7.75 -9.17
C PHE A 426 -30.22 8.73 -8.42
N THR A 427 -30.01 8.78 -7.09
CA THR A 427 -30.53 9.83 -6.22
C THR A 427 -29.33 10.56 -5.65
N TYR A 428 -29.23 11.86 -5.90
CA TYR A 428 -28.10 12.66 -5.44
C TYR A 428 -28.51 14.06 -5.02
N THR A 429 -27.74 14.66 -4.12
CA THR A 429 -27.89 16.07 -3.74
C THR A 429 -27.22 16.98 -4.77
N ILE A 430 -27.55 18.27 -4.75
CA ILE A 430 -26.73 19.27 -5.43
C ILE A 430 -25.29 19.22 -4.87
N ILE A 431 -24.32 19.61 -5.71
CA ILE A 431 -22.93 19.73 -5.27
C ILE A 431 -22.80 20.97 -4.38
N ASP A 432 -22.29 20.79 -3.16
CA ASP A 432 -22.08 21.91 -2.24
C ASP A 432 -21.10 22.93 -2.84
N PRO A 433 -21.48 24.22 -2.98
CA PRO A 433 -20.65 25.22 -3.64
C PRO A 433 -19.41 25.63 -2.84
N ASN A 434 -19.35 25.31 -1.54
CA ASN A 434 -18.23 25.64 -0.65
C ASN A 434 -17.28 24.46 -0.45
N THR A 435 -17.80 23.23 -0.46
CA THR A 435 -17.01 22.03 -0.15
C THR A 435 -16.85 21.07 -1.32
N GLY A 436 -17.65 21.18 -2.39
CA GLY A 436 -17.76 20.18 -3.44
C GLY A 436 -18.43 18.87 -3.00
N GLY A 437 -18.98 18.83 -1.78
CA GLY A 437 -19.64 17.67 -1.20
C GLY A 437 -20.89 17.25 -1.98
N VAL A 438 -21.22 15.96 -1.93
CA VAL A 438 -22.41 15.37 -2.57
C VAL A 438 -22.77 14.06 -1.89
N SER A 439 -24.07 13.79 -1.74
CA SER A 439 -24.53 12.44 -1.38
C SER A 439 -25.09 11.73 -2.60
N ILE A 440 -24.77 10.44 -2.79
CA ILE A 440 -25.17 9.67 -3.98
C ILE A 440 -25.66 8.28 -3.56
N THR A 441 -26.79 7.85 -4.12
CA THR A 441 -27.30 6.46 -4.06
C THR A 441 -27.40 5.90 -5.47
N ILE A 442 -27.09 4.61 -5.66
CA ILE A 442 -27.23 3.91 -6.95
C ILE A 442 -28.28 2.82 -6.80
N HIS A 443 -29.40 2.95 -7.51
CA HIS A 443 -30.57 2.07 -7.41
C HIS A 443 -31.10 1.64 -8.80
N PRO A 444 -30.41 0.72 -9.50
CA PRO A 444 -30.82 0.23 -10.81
C PRO A 444 -32.26 -0.31 -10.90
N ASN A 445 -32.85 -0.78 -9.80
CA ASN A 445 -34.18 -1.39 -9.78
C ASN A 445 -35.31 -0.46 -9.32
N LYS A 446 -35.01 0.78 -8.91
CA LYS A 446 -36.02 1.75 -8.50
C LYS A 446 -36.01 2.89 -9.51
N GLU A 447 -37.10 3.04 -10.26
CA GLU A 447 -37.38 4.34 -10.88
C GLU A 447 -37.68 5.32 -9.75
N ASN A 448 -37.06 6.50 -9.76
CA ASN A 448 -37.28 7.54 -8.76
C ASN A 448 -38.79 7.70 -8.47
N GLU A 449 -39.21 7.40 -7.24
CA GLU A 449 -40.55 7.76 -6.74
C GLU A 449 -40.63 9.26 -6.47
#